data_AF-A0A2I2J712-F1
#
_entry.id   AF-A0A2I2J712-F1
#
_cell.length_a   1.000
_cell.length_b   1.000
_cell.length_c   1.000
_cell.angle_alpha   90.00
_cell.angle_beta   90.00
_cell.angle_gamma   90.00
#
_symmetry.space_group_name_H-M   'P 1'
#
loop_
_entity.id
_entity.type
_entity.pdbx_description
1 polymer ?
#
loop_
_entity_poly.entity_id
_entity_poly.type
_entity_poly.pdbx_seq_one_letter_code
_entity_poly.pdbx_strand_id
1 'polypeptide(L)'
;ARDGIRVVMGAIAHFPGTVDHILSEYTRVTSEGGRLSDVLSGYIDPDDGIAPPAEVPPPVDPKAVKAEGADDDEEESADSSDEEDEVESGPDPIIAQQRFGAVSDQMEITRKALKEVGSR
;
A
#
# COMPACT_ATOMS: atom_id res chain seq x y z
N ALA A 1 -7.69 -2.49 -21.33
CA ALA A 1 -6.23 -2.24 -21.23
C ALA A 1 -5.78 -2.09 -19.77
N ARG A 2 -6.47 -1.27 -18.95
CA ARG A 2 -6.18 -1.10 -17.50
C ARG A 2 -6.14 -2.42 -16.72
N ASP A 3 -7.04 -3.36 -17.04
CA ASP A 3 -7.11 -4.65 -16.34
C ASP A 3 -5.90 -5.57 -16.62
N GLY A 4 -5.30 -5.48 -17.82
CA GLY A 4 -4.12 -6.26 -18.17
C GLY A 4 -2.87 -5.85 -17.38
N ILE A 5 -2.67 -4.55 -17.20
CA ILE A 5 -1.56 -4.03 -16.37
C ILE A 5 -1.75 -4.46 -14.91
N ARG A 6 -2.98 -4.51 -14.41
CA ARG A 6 -3.27 -4.96 -13.03
C ARG A 6 -2.94 -6.43 -12.83
N VAL A 7 -3.30 -7.29 -13.78
CA VAL A 7 -2.92 -8.72 -13.73
C VAL A 7 -1.41 -8.87 -13.68
N VAL A 8 -0.68 -8.08 -14.47
CA VAL A 8 0.78 -8.09 -14.46
C VAL A 8 1.34 -7.61 -13.12
N MET A 9 0.86 -6.48 -12.59
CA MET A 9 1.31 -5.96 -11.29
C MET A 9 0.99 -6.93 -10.16
N GLY A 10 -0.19 -7.55 -10.18
CA GLY A 10 -0.58 -8.59 -9.22
C GLY A 10 0.34 -9.81 -9.31
N ALA A 11 0.68 -10.27 -10.51
CA ALA A 11 1.62 -11.37 -10.69
C ALA A 11 3.02 -11.04 -10.17
N ILE A 12 3.51 -9.82 -10.42
CA ILE A 12 4.80 -9.33 -9.92
C ILE A 12 4.82 -9.30 -8.39
N ALA A 13 3.73 -8.85 -7.76
CA ALA A 13 3.61 -8.79 -6.30
C ALA A 13 3.70 -10.19 -5.63
N HIS A 14 3.29 -11.25 -6.33
CA HIS A 14 3.39 -12.63 -5.85
C HIS A 14 4.72 -13.30 -6.24
N PHE A 15 5.56 -12.64 -7.04
CA PHE A 15 6.86 -13.20 -7.40
C PHE A 15 7.81 -13.16 -6.19
N PRO A 16 8.51 -14.27 -5.86
CA PRO A 16 9.39 -14.33 -4.71
C PRO A 16 10.47 -13.24 -4.73
N GLY A 17 10.68 -12.59 -3.59
CA GLY A 17 11.71 -11.55 -3.44
C GLY A 17 11.29 -10.17 -3.95
N THR A 18 10.17 -10.01 -4.65
CA THR A 18 9.69 -8.68 -5.09
C THR A 18 9.45 -7.74 -3.90
N VAL A 19 8.73 -8.21 -2.87
CA VAL A 19 8.41 -7.40 -1.69
C VAL A 19 9.69 -7.02 -0.93
N ASP A 20 10.63 -7.96 -0.80
CA ASP A 20 11.93 -7.71 -0.16
C ASP A 20 12.74 -6.65 -0.92
N HIS A 21 12.73 -6.72 -2.25
CA HIS A 21 13.43 -5.77 -3.09
C HIS A 21 12.84 -4.37 -2.91
N ILE A 22 11.52 -4.21 -2.96
CA ILE A 22 10.84 -2.91 -2.79
C ILE A 22 11.15 -2.31 -1.40
N LEU A 23 11.09 -3.12 -0.33
CA LEU A 23 11.45 -2.67 1.02
C LEU A 23 12.93 -2.25 1.13
N SER A 24 13.82 -2.96 0.44
CA SER A 24 15.24 -2.64 0.37
C SER A 24 15.49 -1.32 -0.38
N GLU A 25 14.82 -1.08 -1.50
CA GLU A 25 14.95 0.16 -2.27
C GLU A 25 14.46 1.36 -1.45
N TYR A 26 13.31 1.24 -0.79
CA TYR A 26 12.80 2.25 0.13
C TYR A 26 13.79 2.56 1.25
N THR A 27 14.37 1.54 1.87
CA THR A 27 15.37 1.70 2.93
C THR A 27 16.64 2.39 2.41
N ARG A 28 17.14 2.00 1.24
CA ARG A 28 18.31 2.64 0.62
C ARG A 28 18.05 4.13 0.37
N VAL A 29 16.95 4.45 -0.31
CA VAL A 29 16.60 5.83 -0.66
C VAL A 29 16.42 6.68 0.58
N THR A 30 15.69 6.20 1.59
CA THR A 30 15.44 6.99 2.82
C THR A 30 16.69 7.16 3.69
N SER A 31 17.57 6.15 3.75
CA SER A 31 18.82 6.25 4.52
C SER A 31 19.88 7.12 3.85
N GLU A 32 19.88 7.20 2.53
CA GLU A 32 20.79 8.03 1.74
C GLU A 32 20.25 9.47 1.52
N GLY A 33 19.04 9.78 2.00
CA GLY A 33 18.40 11.08 1.81
C GLY A 33 17.90 11.33 0.38
N GLY A 34 17.64 10.26 -0.38
CA GLY A 34 17.06 10.30 -1.73
C GLY A 34 15.57 10.66 -1.73
N ARG A 35 14.99 10.77 -2.93
CA ARG A 35 13.60 11.21 -3.10
C ARG A 35 12.65 10.02 -3.09
N LEU A 36 11.54 10.13 -2.35
CA LEU A 36 10.53 9.07 -2.32
C LEU A 36 9.92 8.80 -3.70
N SER A 37 9.85 9.81 -4.57
CA SER A 37 9.38 9.67 -5.97
C SER A 37 10.24 8.70 -6.80
N ASP A 38 11.47 8.42 -6.38
CA ASP A 38 12.34 7.43 -7.06
C ASP A 38 11.86 5.98 -6.82
N VAL A 39 11.02 5.76 -5.80
CA VAL A 39 10.54 4.42 -5.38
C VAL A 39 9.02 4.31 -5.42
N LEU A 40 8.29 5.39 -5.15
CA LEU A 40 6.85 5.41 -4.99
C LEU A 40 6.24 6.62 -5.72
N SER A 41 5.36 6.37 -6.69
CA SER A 41 4.67 7.43 -7.43
C SER A 41 3.34 7.87 -6.78
N GLY A 42 2.76 7.07 -5.88
CA GLY A 42 1.48 7.38 -5.25
C GLY A 42 0.75 6.15 -4.72
N TYR A 43 -0.42 6.37 -4.12
CA TYR A 43 -1.27 5.31 -3.56
C TYR A 43 -2.44 4.99 -4.47
N ILE A 44 -2.89 3.74 -4.40
CA ILE A 44 -4.14 3.30 -5.01
C ILE A 44 -5.28 3.73 -4.09
N ASP A 45 -6.20 4.55 -4.60
CA ASP A 45 -7.42 4.93 -3.87
C ASP A 45 -8.38 3.73 -3.79
N PRO A 46 -8.88 3.35 -2.61
CA PRO A 46 -9.92 2.32 -2.50
C PRO A 46 -11.20 2.64 -3.28
N ASP A 47 -11.54 3.93 -3.45
CA ASP A 47 -12.76 4.41 -4.09
C ASP A 47 -12.64 4.60 -5.61
N ASP A 48 -11.44 4.43 -6.19
CA ASP A 48 -11.18 4.51 -7.64
C ASP A 48 -11.86 3.36 -8.44
N GLY A 49 -12.87 2.69 -7.87
CA GLY A 49 -13.52 1.49 -8.43
C GLY A 49 -12.55 0.31 -8.55
N ILE A 50 -11.49 0.34 -7.73
CA ILE A 50 -10.40 -0.62 -7.75
C ILE A 50 -10.82 -1.79 -6.89
N ALA A 51 -11.11 -2.92 -7.53
CA ALA A 51 -11.30 -4.16 -6.79
C ALA A 51 -10.12 -4.31 -5.82
N PRO A 52 -10.37 -4.39 -4.49
CA PRO A 52 -9.30 -4.51 -3.52
C PRO A 52 -8.42 -5.70 -3.91
N PRO A 53 -7.10 -5.66 -3.62
CA PRO A 53 -6.27 -6.84 -3.80
C PRO A 53 -7.00 -8.02 -3.17
N ALA A 54 -7.12 -9.13 -3.91
CA ALA A 54 -7.88 -10.29 -3.46
C ALA A 54 -7.47 -10.58 -2.02
N GLU A 55 -8.42 -10.44 -1.09
CA GLU A 55 -8.18 -10.66 0.32
C GLU A 55 -7.64 -12.08 0.41
N VAL A 56 -6.34 -12.24 0.70
CA VAL A 56 -5.80 -13.55 1.05
C VAL A 56 -6.56 -13.89 2.32
N PRO A 57 -7.45 -14.91 2.29
CA PRO A 57 -8.35 -15.12 3.40
C PRO A 57 -7.47 -15.28 4.65
N PRO A 58 -7.74 -14.53 5.73
CA PRO A 58 -7.10 -14.82 6.99
C PRO A 58 -7.36 -16.29 7.31
N PRO A 59 -6.45 -17.01 8.00
CA PRO A 59 -6.81 -18.30 8.56
C PRO A 59 -8.09 -18.09 9.39
N VAL A 60 -9.19 -18.70 8.91
CA VAL A 60 -10.53 -18.40 9.39
C VAL A 60 -10.70 -18.96 10.81
N ASP A 61 -10.78 -18.08 11.80
CA ASP A 61 -11.44 -18.38 13.07
C ASP A 61 -12.93 -18.00 12.96
N PRO A 62 -13.86 -18.98 12.99
CA PRO A 62 -15.23 -18.74 12.58
C PRO A 62 -16.10 -18.34 13.76
N LYS A 63 -16.13 -17.06 14.19
CA LYS A 63 -17.23 -16.53 15.03
C LYS A 63 -17.54 -15.03 14.82
N ALA A 64 -18.58 -14.80 14.00
CA ALA A 64 -19.76 -13.95 14.21
C ALA A 64 -19.65 -12.40 14.28
N VAL A 65 -19.84 -11.80 13.10
CA VAL A 65 -20.66 -10.64 12.64
C VAL A 65 -21.64 -9.93 13.62
N LYS A 66 -21.70 -8.57 13.55
CA LYS A 66 -22.91 -7.68 13.58
C LYS A 66 -22.48 -6.19 13.36
N ALA A 67 -22.75 -5.47 12.27
CA ALA A 67 -23.96 -4.83 11.68
C ALA A 67 -24.32 -3.39 12.16
N GLU A 68 -24.07 -2.41 11.26
CA GLU A 68 -24.84 -1.21 10.79
C GLU A 68 -25.23 0.01 11.66
N GLY A 69 -25.10 1.22 11.05
CA GLY A 69 -26.01 2.38 11.21
C GLY A 69 -25.46 3.81 10.89
N ALA A 70 -25.85 4.39 9.73
CA ALA A 70 -26.30 5.78 9.34
C ALA A 70 -25.73 7.08 10.03
N ASP A 71 -25.76 8.32 9.50
CA ASP A 71 -25.88 9.04 8.20
C ASP A 71 -25.77 10.58 8.52
N ASP A 72 -25.47 11.42 7.51
CA ASP A 72 -25.90 12.83 7.30
C ASP A 72 -24.98 14.08 7.54
N ASP A 73 -24.70 14.78 6.41
CA ASP A 73 -24.58 16.23 6.05
C ASP A 73 -23.71 17.26 6.82
N GLU A 74 -23.13 18.37 6.28
CA GLU A 74 -23.30 19.19 5.05
C GLU A 74 -22.09 20.19 4.91
N GLU A 75 -21.73 20.61 3.67
CA GLU A 75 -21.18 21.89 3.08
C GLU A 75 -20.33 22.92 3.91
N GLU A 76 -19.42 23.81 3.45
CA GLU A 76 -19.17 24.54 2.18
C GLU A 76 -17.77 25.24 2.21
N SER A 77 -17.13 25.36 1.03
CA SER A 77 -16.19 26.38 0.46
C SER A 77 -15.26 27.32 1.29
N ALA A 78 -14.01 27.47 0.81
CA ALA A 78 -13.44 28.77 0.36
C ALA A 78 -12.08 28.65 -0.36
N ASP A 79 -12.00 29.41 -1.46
CA ASP A 79 -10.96 29.58 -2.49
C ASP A 79 -9.77 30.48 -2.09
N SER A 80 -8.56 30.19 -2.58
CA SER A 80 -7.65 31.19 -3.19
C SER A 80 -6.32 30.60 -3.66
N SER A 81 -6.01 30.90 -4.93
CA SER A 81 -4.75 30.71 -5.67
C SER A 81 -3.47 31.16 -4.95
N ASP A 82 -2.36 30.48 -5.24
CA ASP A 82 -1.18 31.13 -5.84
C ASP A 82 -0.28 30.08 -6.53
N GLU A 83 0.11 30.40 -7.76
CA GLU A 83 1.02 29.67 -8.62
C GLU A 83 2.45 30.02 -8.22
N GLU A 84 3.34 29.03 -8.07
CA GLU A 84 4.80 29.05 -8.33
C GLU A 84 5.52 27.91 -7.57
N ASP A 85 6.29 27.11 -8.34
CA ASP A 85 7.00 25.87 -7.97
C ASP A 85 6.14 24.61 -7.78
N GLU A 86 5.69 24.00 -8.90
CA GLU A 86 5.47 22.55 -8.99
C GLU A 86 6.81 21.80 -8.87
N VAL A 87 7.49 21.98 -7.73
CA VAL A 87 8.36 20.93 -7.23
C VAL A 87 7.43 19.76 -6.94
N GLU A 88 7.51 18.73 -7.77
CA GLU A 88 6.83 17.47 -7.58
C GLU A 88 7.04 16.99 -6.14
N SER A 89 6.11 17.36 -5.26
CA SER A 89 6.16 16.98 -3.86
C SER A 89 5.83 15.51 -3.89
N GLY A 90 6.87 14.70 -3.84
CA GLY A 90 6.76 13.25 -3.77
C GLY A 90 5.81 12.82 -2.65
N PRO A 91 5.46 11.52 -2.61
CA PRO A 91 4.53 11.01 -1.62
C PRO A 91 4.93 11.42 -0.20
N ASP A 92 3.93 11.73 0.64
CA ASP A 92 4.13 12.20 2.00
C ASP A 92 5.05 11.24 2.78
N PRO A 93 6.16 11.72 3.37
CA PRO A 93 7.15 10.87 4.01
C PRO A 93 6.63 10.16 5.26
N ILE A 94 5.69 10.75 5.98
CA ILE A 94 5.06 10.14 7.16
C ILE A 94 4.13 9.01 6.72
N ILE A 95 3.30 9.25 5.70
CA ILE A 95 2.40 8.21 5.16
C ILE A 95 3.20 7.07 4.52
N ALA A 96 4.28 7.40 3.81
CA ALA A 96 5.18 6.41 3.24
C ALA A 96 5.80 5.55 4.35
N GLN A 97 6.35 6.16 5.40
CA GLN A 97 6.92 5.43 6.53
C GLN A 97 5.90 4.50 7.19
N GLN A 98 4.68 4.96 7.42
CA GLN A 98 3.61 4.15 8.00
C GLN A 98 3.28 2.94 7.12
N ARG A 99 3.10 3.15 5.81
CA ARG A 99 2.71 2.08 4.88
C ARG A 99 3.84 1.09 4.62
N PHE A 100 5.06 1.55 4.40
CA PHE A 100 6.23 0.65 4.26
C PHE A 100 6.51 -0.11 5.56
N GLY A 101 6.26 0.49 6.73
CA GLY A 101 6.29 -0.20 8.02
C GLY A 101 5.29 -1.36 8.08
N ALA A 102 4.03 -1.11 7.73
CA ALA A 102 3.00 -2.15 7.70
C ALA A 102 3.35 -3.29 6.72
N VAL A 103 3.90 -2.98 5.55
CA VAL A 103 4.37 -4.00 4.58
C VAL A 103 5.54 -4.81 5.15
N SER A 104 6.48 -4.17 5.85
CA SER A 104 7.60 -4.85 6.52
C SER A 104 7.10 -5.84 7.57
N ASP A 105 6.19 -5.41 8.45
CA ASP A 105 5.62 -6.26 9.50
C ASP A 105 4.90 -7.49 8.91
N GLN A 106 4.11 -7.28 7.85
CA GLN A 106 3.43 -8.37 7.16
C GLN A 106 4.41 -9.35 6.49
N MET A 107 5.53 -8.84 5.96
CA MET A 107 6.57 -9.68 5.37
C MET A 107 7.25 -10.55 6.43
N GLU A 108 7.46 -10.04 7.65
CA GLU A 108 7.98 -10.85 8.76
C GLU A 108 7.03 -11.99 9.17
N ILE A 109 5.73 -11.70 9.25
CA ILE A 109 4.70 -12.72 9.52
C ILE A 109 4.73 -13.80 8.44
N THR A 110 4.76 -13.37 7.17
CA THR A 110 4.82 -14.27 6.01
C THR A 110 6.07 -15.15 6.05
N ARG A 111 7.24 -14.59 6.37
CA ARG A 111 8.50 -15.35 6.51
C ARG A 111 8.44 -16.38 7.64
N LYS A 112 7.84 -16.04 8.78
CA LYS A 112 7.64 -16.99 9.89
C LYS A 112 6.75 -18.16 9.45
N ALA A 113 5.63 -17.87 8.80
CA ALA A 113 4.72 -18.89 8.27
C ALA A 113 5.41 -19.80 7.21
N LEU A 114 6.19 -19.22 6.29
CA LEU A 114 6.94 -19.99 5.29
C LEU A 114 7.96 -20.95 5.92
N LYS A 115 8.62 -20.53 7.01
CA LYS A 115 9.55 -21.39 7.75
C LYS A 115 8.85 -22.58 8.40
N GLU A 116 7.65 -22.39 8.93
CA GLU A 116 6.85 -23.47 9.53
C GLU A 116 6.32 -24.45 8.47
N VAL A 117 5.92 -23.95 7.30
CA VAL A 117 5.45 -24.78 6.18
C VAL A 117 6.60 -25.56 5.54
N GLY A 118 7.77 -24.94 5.33
CA GLY A 118 8.95 -25.57 4.73
C GLY A 118 9.69 -26.54 5.66
N SER A 119 9.37 -26.54 6.96
CA SER A 119 9.89 -27.50 7.94
C SER A 119 9.02 -28.75 8.10
N ARG A 120 7.99 -28.91 7.25
CA ARG A 120 7.04 -30.03 7.24
C ARG A 120 7.26 -30.90 6.01
#